data_AF-A0A195EL22-F1
#
_entry.id   AF-A0A195EL22-F1
#
_cell.length_a   1.000
_cell.length_b   1.000
_cell.length_c   1.000
_cell.angle_alpha   90.00
_cell.angle_beta   90.00
_cell.angle_gamma   90.00
#
_symmetry.space_group_name_H-M   'P 1'
#
loop_
_entity.id
_entity.type
_entity.pdbx_description
1 polymer ?
#
loop_
_entity_poly.entity_id
_entity_poly.type
_entity_poly.pdbx_seq_one_letter_code
_entity_poly.pdbx_strand_id
1 'polypeptide(L)' 'MFKCLQWNCRGFSSKIREFSNWICNFDICCLQETWLKPNIITALAGYIVFRNDLKNVNDIYEGNGGGTAIICKSD' A
#
# COMPACT_ATOMS: atom_id res chain seq x y z
N MET A 1 6.73 -17.31 13.78
CA MET A 1 7.82 -16.86 12.88
C MET A 1 7.33 -15.60 12.22
N PHE A 2 8.09 -14.51 12.32
CA PHE A 2 7.75 -13.23 11.71
C PHE A 2 7.89 -13.31 10.18
N LYS A 3 6.90 -12.81 9.44
CA LYS A 3 6.86 -12.79 7.97
C LYS A 3 6.67 -11.37 7.45
N CYS A 4 7.63 -10.93 6.63
CA CYS A 4 7.61 -9.63 5.97
C CYS A 4 7.46 -9.83 4.46
N LEU A 5 6.51 -9.12 3.85
CA LEU A 5 6.38 -8.99 2.40
C LEU A 5 6.95 -7.65 1.95
N GLN A 6 7.78 -7.67 0.91
CA GLN A 6 8.11 -6.46 0.14
C GLN A 6 7.58 -6.62 -1.28
N TRP A 7 6.81 -5.65 -1.76
CA TRP A 7 6.19 -5.75 -3.09
C TRP A 7 6.06 -4.39 -3.79
N ASN A 8 6.66 -4.30 -4.97
CA ASN A 8 6.37 -3.21 -5.91
C ASN A 8 5.03 -3.51 -6.61
N CYS A 9 4.00 -2.74 -6.25
CA CYS A 9 2.63 -2.96 -6.68
C CYS A 9 2.38 -2.54 -8.13
N ARG A 10 3.13 -1.58 -8.70
CA ARG A 10 2.82 -0.95 -10.00
C ARG A 10 1.33 -0.59 -10.11
N GLY A 11 0.83 0.13 -9.11
CA GLY A 11 -0.57 0.49 -8.92
C GLY A 11 -1.32 -0.49 -8.02
N PHE A 12 -1.69 -0.05 -6.82
CA PHE A 12 -2.29 -0.90 -5.80
C PHE A 12 -3.82 -1.02 -5.90
N SER A 13 -4.51 0.04 -6.37
CA SER A 13 -5.98 0.11 -6.37
C SER A 13 -6.66 -1.07 -7.09
N SER A 14 -6.10 -1.54 -8.20
CA SER A 14 -6.64 -2.68 -8.95
C SER A 14 -6.36 -4.04 -8.30
N LYS A 15 -5.43 -4.10 -7.34
CA LYS A 15 -4.92 -5.34 -6.73
C LYS A 15 -5.39 -5.54 -5.30
N ILE A 16 -5.97 -4.51 -4.66
CA ILE A 16 -6.34 -4.53 -3.24
C ILE A 16 -7.27 -5.70 -2.87
N ARG A 17 -8.23 -6.04 -3.74
CA ARG A 17 -9.18 -7.15 -3.49
C ARG A 17 -8.50 -8.51 -3.49
N GLU A 18 -7.55 -8.72 -4.39
CA GLU A 18 -6.78 -9.96 -4.40
C GLU A 18 -5.81 -9.98 -3.21
N PHE A 19 -5.11 -8.87 -2.97
CA PHE A 19 -4.19 -8.70 -1.86
C PHE A 19 -4.83 -8.98 -0.49
N SER A 20 -6.07 -8.55 -0.26
CA SER A 20 -6.78 -8.82 0.98
C SER A 20 -6.98 -10.31 1.28
N ASN A 21 -6.95 -11.19 0.27
CA ASN A 21 -7.15 -12.63 0.47
C ASN A 21 -5.92 -13.33 1.07
N TRP A 22 -4.72 -12.78 0.89
CA TRP A 22 -3.48 -13.45 1.31
C TRP A 22 -2.61 -12.59 2.23
N ILE A 23 -3.01 -11.36 2.54
CA ILE A 23 -2.32 -10.50 3.52
C ILE A 23 -2.21 -11.15 4.91
N CYS A 24 -3.16 -12.02 5.29
CA CYS A 24 -3.14 -12.79 6.54
C CYS A 24 -1.90 -13.66 6.74
N ASN A 25 -1.15 -13.94 5.68
CA ASN A 25 0.09 -14.70 5.71
C ASN A 25 1.31 -13.88 6.14
N PHE A 26 1.18 -12.56 6.32
CA PHE A 26 2.28 -11.66 6.69
C PHE A 26 1.93 -10.83 7.93
N ASP A 27 2.95 -10.50 8.69
CA ASP A 27 2.85 -9.61 9.85
C ASP A 27 3.04 -8.15 9.44
N ILE A 28 3.88 -7.92 8.41
CA ILE A 28 4.13 -6.61 7.81
C ILE A 28 4.23 -6.71 6.28
N CYS A 29 3.68 -5.72 5.58
CA CYS A 29 3.79 -5.57 4.12
C CYS A 29 4.31 -4.19 3.77
N CYS A 30 5.46 -4.12 3.09
CA CYS A 30 6.08 -2.92 2.56
C CYS A 30 5.80 -2.79 1.06
N LEU A 31 4.91 -1.87 0.70
CA LEU A 31 4.43 -1.67 -0.66
C LEU A 31 5.09 -0.45 -1.32
N GLN A 32 5.54 -0.60 -2.56
CA GLN A 32 6.06 0.49 -3.39
C GLN A 32 5.22 0.67 -4.66
N GLU A 33 5.33 1.83 -5.31
CA GLU A 33 4.53 2.20 -6.48
C GLU A 33 3.04 1.92 -6.25
N THR A 34 2.51 2.40 -5.12
CA THR A 34 1.10 2.21 -4.79
C THR A 34 0.19 3.03 -5.69
N TRP A 35 0.65 4.21 -6.13
CA TRP A 35 -0.11 5.18 -6.96
C TRP A 35 -1.44 5.58 -6.33
N LEU A 36 -1.53 5.47 -5.00
CA LEU A 36 -2.71 5.87 -4.26
C LEU A 36 -2.71 7.39 -4.06
N LYS A 37 -3.93 7.94 -3.99
CA LYS A 37 -4.18 9.35 -3.71
C LYS A 37 -4.73 9.51 -2.27
N PRO A 38 -4.51 10.66 -1.61
CA PRO A 38 -4.97 10.91 -0.24
C PRO A 38 -6.48 10.72 -0.03
N ASN A 39 -7.27 10.95 -1.09
CA ASN A 39 -8.72 10.80 -1.04
C ASN A 39 -9.22 9.35 -1.23
N ILE A 40 -8.33 8.41 -1.57
CA ILE A 40 -8.69 6.99 -1.67
C ILE A 40 -8.58 6.36 -0.29
N ILE A 41 -9.72 5.89 0.22
CA ILE A 41 -9.76 5.14 1.48
C ILE A 41 -9.22 3.73 1.23
N THR A 42 -8.28 3.30 2.08
CA THR A 42 -7.73 1.94 2.07
C THR A 42 -7.75 1.43 3.49
N ALA A 43 -8.73 0.57 3.79
CA ALA A 43 -8.89 -0.06 5.08
C ALA A 43 -8.86 -1.58 4.89
N LEU A 44 -8.10 -2.25 5.75
CA LEU A 44 -7.97 -3.71 5.76
C LEU A 44 -8.23 -4.16 7.19
N ALA A 45 -9.27 -4.98 7.37
CA ALA A 45 -9.71 -5.40 8.70
C ALA A 45 -8.57 -6.14 9.44
N GLY A 46 -8.29 -5.71 10.67
CA GLY A 46 -7.20 -6.26 11.46
C GLY A 46 -5.80 -5.76 11.06
N TYR A 47 -5.70 -4.68 10.28
CA TYR A 47 -4.41 -4.07 9.92
C TYR A 47 -4.40 -2.56 10.12
N ILE A 48 -3.25 -2.04 10.51
CA ILE A 48 -2.92 -0.62 10.51
C ILE A 48 -2.19 -0.30 9.20
N VAL A 49 -2.63 0.75 8.52
CA VAL A 49 -2.09 1.16 7.21
C VAL A 49 -1.44 2.54 7.35
N PHE A 50 -0.12 2.58 7.14
CA PHE A 50 0.65 3.81 7.02
C PHE A 50 0.92 4.08 5.55
N ARG A 51 0.68 5.31 5.09
CA ARG A 51 0.79 5.67 3.66
C ARG A 51 1.59 6.95 3.46
N ASN A 52 2.33 6.97 2.37
CA ASN A 52 2.90 8.17 1.77
C ASN A 52 2.42 8.24 0.32
N ASP A 53 1.36 9.00 0.10
CA ASP A 53 0.66 9.09 -1.17
C ASP A 53 1.21 10.20 -2.08
N LEU A 54 0.77 10.19 -3.34
CA LEU A 54 0.90 11.32 -4.26
C LEU A 54 0.16 12.54 -3.70
N LYS A 55 0.88 13.64 -3.44
CA LYS A 55 0.28 14.85 -2.86
C LYS A 55 -0.40 15.71 -3.91
N ASN A 56 0.18 15.80 -5.11
CA ASN A 56 -0.34 16.60 -6.21
C ASN A 56 -0.32 15.86 -7.55
N VAL A 57 -1.22 16.24 -8.46
CA VAL A 57 -1.26 15.72 -9.84
C VAL A 57 0.01 16.10 -10.60
N ASN A 58 0.64 17.22 -10.23
CA ASN A 58 1.91 17.69 -10.82
C ASN A 58 3.09 16.76 -10.50
N ASP A 59 3.06 16.04 -9.36
CA ASP A 59 4.13 15.10 -8.99
C ASP A 59 4.25 13.95 -10.01
N ILE A 60 3.18 13.63 -10.75
CA ILE A 60 3.18 12.64 -11.83
C ILE A 60 4.02 13.12 -13.02
N TYR A 61 3.91 14.41 -13.35
CA TYR A 61 4.59 14.99 -14.51
C TYR A 61 6.06 15.30 -14.25
N GLU A 62 6.47 15.44 -13.00
CA GLU A 62 7.88 15.66 -12.61
C GLU A 62 8.69 14.37 -12.42
N GLY A 63 8.10 13.19 -12.66
CA GLY A 63 8.78 11.91 -12.42
C GLY A 63 8.97 11.57 -10.94
N ASN A 64 8.44 12.40 -10.03
CA ASN A 64 8.46 12.23 -8.58
C ASN A 64 7.22 11.47 -8.04
N GLY A 65 6.46 10.82 -8.93
CA GLY A 65 5.22 10.12 -8.60
C GLY A 65 5.43 8.73 -7.99
N GLY A 66 4.31 8.10 -7.60
CA GLY A 66 4.27 6.74 -7.08
C GLY A 66 3.53 6.66 -5.76
N GLY A 67 4.24 6.34 -4.69
CA GLY A 67 3.67 6.22 -3.35
C GLY A 67 4.06 4.90 -2.69
N THR A 68 4.10 4.93 -1.36
CA THR A 68 4.46 3.79 -0.53
C THR A 68 3.41 3.55 0.53
N ALA A 69 3.32 2.30 0.99
CA ALA A 69 2.51 1.96 2.14
C ALA A 69 3.22 0.91 3.00
N ILE A 70 3.03 0.99 4.30
CA ILE A 70 3.38 -0.06 5.26
C ILE A 70 2.06 -0.53 5.87
N ILE A 71 1.80 -1.83 5.79
CA ILE A 71 0.60 -2.44 6.36
C ILE A 71 1.05 -3.41 7.44
N CYS A 72 0.66 -3.15 8.68
CA CYS A 72 1.02 -3.95 9.85
C CYS A 72 -0.21 -4.67 10.37
N LYS A 73 -0.08 -5.96 10.67
CA LYS A 73 -1.12 -6.71 11.37
C LYS A 73 -1.36 -6.07 12.74
N SER A 74 -2.62 -5.87 13.10
CA SER A 74 -3.02 -5.39 14.42
C SER A 74 -3.07 -6.58 15.37
N ASP A 75 -2.49 -6.43 16.56
CA ASP A 75 -2.54 -7.44 17.63
C ASP A 75 -3.96 -7.66 18.17
#